data_AF-A0A3B3ZZD1-F1
#
_entry.id   AF-A0A3B3ZZD1-F1
#
_cell.length_a   1.000
_cell.length_b   1.000
_cell.length_c   1.000
_cell.angle_alpha   90.00
_cell.angle_beta   90.00
_cell.angle_gamma   90.00
#
_symmetry.space_group_name_H-M   'P 1'
#
loop_
_entity.id
_entity.type
_entity.pdbx_description
1 polymer ?
#
loop_
_entity_poly.entity_id
_entity_poly.type
_entity_poly.pdbx_seq_one_letter_code
_entity_poly.pdbx_strand_id
1 'polypeptide(L)'
;NSEEFYSTDTTMALPGVCQSILNARHSKNGYGNLDTPEKLFNQDYQQLKQYCLIRRVRYIDDMFPPDTRSIGPTILNSSDLSKVLWARPHKIVPNPSLVVDGISRFDFGQGIVGNCWFLASIGALTFQKPILAQVVPMDQSFDDNYCGLFHFRVKIFCLYIYLFLSTPKNPTEFWPALLEKAYASMIHVCSVN
;
A
#
# COMPACT_ATOMS: atom_id res chain seq x y z
N ASN A 1 -46.92 -27.66 11.53
CA ASN A 1 -47.36 -26.28 11.76
C ASN A 1 -46.43 -25.62 12.75
N SER A 2 -45.54 -24.79 12.20
CA SER A 2 -44.86 -23.62 12.78
C SER A 2 -44.37 -23.68 14.23
N GLU A 3 -43.06 -23.91 14.38
CA GLU A 3 -42.25 -23.46 15.51
C GLU A 3 -41.84 -21.99 15.30
N GLU A 4 -42.10 -21.14 16.29
CA GLU A 4 -41.47 -19.82 16.43
C GLU A 4 -40.11 -20.00 17.14
N PHE A 5 -39.04 -19.49 16.54
CA PHE A 5 -37.77 -19.28 17.24
C PHE A 5 -37.22 -17.90 16.85
N TYR A 6 -37.40 -16.93 17.74
CA TYR A 6 -36.54 -15.74 17.80
C TYR A 6 -35.18 -16.19 18.33
N SER A 7 -34.10 -15.95 17.59
CA SER A 7 -32.75 -16.02 18.13
C SER A 7 -31.99 -14.76 17.76
N THR A 8 -31.73 -13.96 18.78
CA THR A 8 -30.85 -12.79 18.77
C THR A 8 -29.41 -13.23 18.58
N ASP A 9 -28.81 -12.87 17.45
CA ASP A 9 -27.39 -13.10 17.18
C ASP A 9 -26.54 -11.99 17.82
N THR A 10 -26.08 -12.25 19.03
CA THR A 10 -25.02 -11.48 19.70
C THR A 10 -23.94 -12.47 20.11
N THR A 11 -22.98 -12.72 19.23
CA THR A 11 -21.75 -13.44 19.60
C THR A 11 -20.55 -12.50 19.61
N MET A 12 -20.38 -11.83 20.76
CA MET A 12 -19.05 -11.43 21.22
C MET A 12 -18.23 -12.70 21.53
N ALA A 13 -17.04 -12.85 20.97
CA ALA A 13 -16.06 -13.86 21.39
C ALA A 13 -14.66 -13.26 21.56
N LEU A 14 -13.99 -13.76 22.60
CA LEU A 14 -12.97 -13.14 23.48
C LEU A 14 -11.52 -13.03 22.94
N PRO A 15 -10.65 -12.22 23.59
CA PRO A 15 -9.31 -11.89 23.13
C PRO A 15 -8.26 -12.96 23.47
N GLY A 16 -7.34 -13.21 22.54
CA GLY A 16 -6.01 -13.81 22.80
C GLY A 16 -5.82 -15.27 22.39
N VAL A 17 -6.79 -16.16 22.66
CA VAL A 17 -6.62 -17.62 22.42
C VAL A 17 -7.03 -18.04 21.00
N CYS A 18 -7.99 -17.36 20.38
CA CYS A 18 -8.38 -17.64 18.99
C CYS A 18 -7.30 -17.24 17.98
N GLN A 19 -6.56 -16.15 18.23
CA GLN A 19 -5.56 -15.64 17.29
C GLN A 19 -4.37 -16.60 17.16
N SER A 20 -3.90 -17.17 18.27
CA SER A 20 -2.77 -18.10 18.27
C SER A 20 -3.10 -19.44 17.61
N ILE A 21 -4.34 -19.93 17.76
CA ILE A 21 -4.80 -21.16 17.11
C ILE A 21 -5.06 -20.94 15.61
N LEU A 22 -5.59 -19.77 15.22
CA LEU A 22 -5.75 -19.39 13.80
C LEU A 22 -4.38 -19.20 13.13
N ASN A 23 -3.45 -18.47 13.77
CA ASN A 23 -2.09 -18.28 13.25
C ASN A 23 -1.32 -19.61 13.14
N ALA A 24 -1.47 -20.52 14.10
CA ALA A 24 -0.87 -21.85 14.05
C ALA A 24 -1.45 -22.74 12.94
N ARG A 25 -2.75 -22.58 12.61
CA ARG A 25 -3.41 -23.28 11.50
C ARG A 25 -3.05 -22.67 10.14
N HIS A 26 -2.87 -21.35 10.05
CA HIS A 26 -2.44 -20.65 8.84
C HIS A 26 -0.98 -20.98 8.47
N SER A 27 -0.07 -20.99 9.45
CA SER A 27 1.34 -21.38 9.27
C SER A 27 1.49 -22.82 8.77
N LYS A 28 0.60 -23.74 9.19
CA LYS A 28 0.60 -25.14 8.74
C LYS A 28 0.18 -25.35 7.28
N ASN A 29 -0.52 -24.38 6.69
CA ASN A 29 -1.02 -24.42 5.30
C ASN A 29 -0.15 -23.58 4.33
N GLY A 30 1.02 -23.08 4.76
CA GLY A 30 1.93 -22.30 3.92
C GLY A 30 1.60 -20.80 3.82
N TYR A 31 0.58 -20.30 4.52
CA TYR A 31 0.28 -18.87 4.54
C TYR A 31 1.38 -18.09 5.27
N GLY A 32 1.83 -16.99 4.67
CA GLY A 32 2.88 -16.13 5.24
C GLY A 32 4.31 -16.45 4.79
N ASN A 33 4.50 -17.38 3.84
CA ASN A 33 5.79 -17.59 3.17
C ASN A 33 5.93 -16.68 1.93
N LEU A 34 7.11 -16.64 1.31
CA LEU A 34 7.41 -15.76 0.17
C LEU A 34 6.56 -16.04 -1.08
N ASP A 35 6.03 -17.27 -1.20
CA ASP A 35 5.25 -17.75 -2.35
C ASP A 35 3.74 -17.52 -2.17
N THR A 36 3.27 -17.51 -0.92
CA THR A 36 1.87 -17.25 -0.53
C THR A 36 1.81 -16.21 0.59
N PRO A 37 2.05 -14.92 0.26
CA PRO A 37 1.96 -13.84 1.24
C PRO A 37 0.55 -13.76 1.82
N GLU A 38 0.47 -13.53 3.12
CA GLU A 38 -0.81 -13.37 3.80
C GLU A 38 -1.52 -12.11 3.29
N LYS A 39 -2.82 -12.22 2.97
CA LYS A 39 -3.63 -11.09 2.53
C LYS A 39 -3.89 -10.20 3.74
N LEU A 40 -3.28 -9.03 3.76
CA LEU A 40 -3.54 -8.09 4.83
C LEU A 40 -4.97 -7.55 4.72
N PHE A 41 -5.73 -7.66 5.81
CA PHE A 41 -7.14 -7.25 5.90
C PHE A 41 -8.06 -7.90 4.84
N ASN A 42 -7.73 -9.13 4.40
CA ASN A 42 -8.47 -9.84 3.35
C ASN A 42 -8.59 -9.09 2.01
N GLN A 43 -7.77 -8.05 1.77
CA GLN A 43 -7.75 -7.37 0.49
C GLN A 43 -7.01 -8.22 -0.55
N ASP A 44 -7.69 -8.52 -1.65
CA ASP A 44 -7.13 -9.25 -2.78
C ASP A 44 -6.94 -8.30 -3.96
N TYR A 45 -5.68 -8.08 -4.36
CA TYR A 45 -5.33 -7.18 -5.45
C TYR A 45 -6.06 -7.53 -6.75
N GLN A 46 -6.15 -8.82 -7.10
CA GLN A 46 -6.75 -9.25 -8.36
C GLN A 46 -8.28 -9.04 -8.33
N GLN A 47 -8.93 -9.36 -7.21
CA GLN A 47 -10.36 -9.13 -7.06
C GLN A 47 -10.72 -7.64 -7.10
N LEU A 48 -9.96 -6.80 -6.39
CA LEU A 48 -10.15 -5.35 -6.38
C LEU A 48 -9.90 -4.75 -7.77
N LYS A 49 -8.82 -5.16 -8.44
CA LYS A 49 -8.51 -4.74 -9.82
C LYS A 49 -9.66 -5.10 -10.76
N GLN A 50 -10.12 -6.35 -10.72
CA GLN A 50 -11.22 -6.82 -11.56
C GLN A 50 -12.51 -6.04 -11.30
N TYR A 51 -12.87 -5.82 -10.03
CA TYR A 51 -14.01 -4.99 -9.65
C TYR A 51 -13.94 -3.58 -10.24
N CYS A 52 -12.80 -2.91 -10.09
CA CYS A 52 -12.61 -1.56 -10.60
C CYS A 52 -12.68 -1.49 -12.13
N LEU A 53 -12.08 -2.47 -12.82
CA LEU A 53 -12.11 -2.54 -14.28
C LEU A 53 -13.52 -2.79 -14.81
N ILE A 54 -14.26 -3.74 -14.24
CA ILE A 54 -15.64 -4.06 -14.64
C ILE A 54 -16.54 -2.84 -14.44
N ARG A 55 -16.44 -2.18 -13.29
CA ARG A 55 -17.26 -1.01 -12.96
C ARG A 55 -16.76 0.29 -13.59
N ARG A 56 -15.60 0.27 -14.27
CA ARG A 56 -14.94 1.45 -14.84
C ARG A 56 -14.72 2.56 -13.81
N VAL A 57 -14.45 2.18 -12.57
CA VAL A 57 -14.14 3.11 -11.47
C VAL A 57 -12.65 3.12 -11.18
N ARG A 58 -12.16 4.22 -10.62
CA ARG A 58 -10.82 4.26 -10.04
C ARG A 58 -10.90 3.76 -8.61
N TYR A 59 -9.99 2.87 -8.23
CA TYR A 59 -9.88 2.45 -6.84
C TYR A 59 -9.61 3.67 -5.95
N ILE A 60 -10.14 3.65 -4.72
CA ILE A 60 -9.87 4.59 -3.64
C ILE A 60 -9.68 3.72 -2.40
N ASP A 61 -8.64 4.02 -1.63
CA ASP A 61 -8.38 3.30 -0.38
C ASP A 61 -9.04 4.05 0.77
N ASP A 62 -10.13 3.49 1.29
CA ASP A 62 -10.87 4.07 2.41
C ASP A 62 -10.09 3.99 3.73
N MET A 63 -9.12 3.07 3.83
CA MET A 63 -8.24 2.93 5.01
C MET A 63 -7.04 3.88 4.98
N PHE A 64 -6.77 4.50 3.82
CA PHE A 64 -5.71 5.49 3.65
C PHE A 64 -6.17 6.60 2.70
N PRO A 65 -7.15 7.41 3.15
CA PRO A 65 -7.78 8.41 2.32
C PRO A 65 -6.79 9.52 1.91
N PRO A 66 -7.01 10.19 0.77
CA PRO A 66 -6.17 11.29 0.32
C PRO A 66 -6.46 12.59 1.09
N ASP A 67 -6.26 12.57 2.40
CA ASP A 67 -6.42 13.73 3.28
C ASP A 67 -5.43 13.72 4.46
N THR A 68 -5.51 14.74 5.31
CA THR A 68 -4.56 14.97 6.41
C THR A 68 -4.51 13.82 7.43
N ARG A 69 -5.56 12.98 7.53
CA ARG A 69 -5.59 11.83 8.44
C ARG A 69 -4.53 10.79 8.08
N SER A 70 -4.24 10.61 6.79
CA SER A 70 -3.24 9.66 6.31
C SER A 70 -1.79 10.15 6.45
N ILE A 71 -1.58 11.46 6.65
CA ILE A 71 -0.25 12.03 6.91
C ILE A 71 0.07 11.95 8.40
N GLY A 72 -0.93 12.19 9.24
CA GLY A 72 -0.78 12.25 10.69
C GLY A 72 -0.38 13.65 11.19
N PRO A 73 -0.65 13.94 12.47
CA PRO A 73 -0.55 15.30 13.02
C PRO A 73 0.90 15.77 13.28
N THR A 74 1.88 14.86 13.31
CA THR A 74 3.26 15.16 13.74
C THR A 74 4.27 15.19 12.60
N ILE A 75 3.90 14.77 11.39
CA ILE A 75 4.85 14.59 10.28
C ILE A 75 5.17 15.91 9.58
N LEU A 76 4.18 16.80 9.45
CA LEU A 76 4.32 18.11 8.81
C LEU A 76 3.74 19.20 9.69
N ASN A 77 4.35 20.39 9.64
CA ASN A 77 3.76 21.59 10.26
C ASN A 77 2.55 22.08 9.42
N SER A 78 1.72 22.95 10.00
CA SER A 78 0.50 23.45 9.35
C SER A 78 0.75 24.17 8.02
N SER A 79 1.89 24.86 7.88
CA SER A 79 2.25 25.57 6.64
C SER A 79 2.52 24.58 5.51
N ASP A 80 3.26 23.51 5.78
CA ASP A 80 3.56 22.49 4.78
C ASP A 80 2.36 21.59 4.51
N LEU A 81 1.54 21.27 5.51
CA LEU A 81 0.25 20.58 5.32
C LEU A 81 -0.68 21.33 4.38
N SER A 82 -0.73 22.66 4.46
CA SER A 82 -1.59 23.48 3.58
C SER A 82 -1.19 23.44 2.11
N LYS A 83 0.07 23.07 1.81
CA LYS A 83 0.60 22.95 0.45
C LYS A 83 0.44 21.53 -0.11
N VAL A 84 -0.04 20.58 0.70
CA VAL A 84 -0.24 19.20 0.26
C VAL A 84 -1.39 19.14 -0.74
N LEU A 85 -1.10 18.56 -1.90
CA LEU A 85 -2.09 18.23 -2.91
C LEU A 85 -2.15 16.71 -3.04
N TRP A 86 -3.27 16.15 -3.45
CA TRP A 86 -3.38 14.71 -3.68
C TRP A 86 -3.71 14.47 -5.14
N ALA A 87 -2.74 13.98 -5.91
CA ALA A 87 -2.89 13.81 -7.36
C ALA A 87 -2.47 12.42 -7.81
N ARG A 88 -3.09 11.91 -8.89
CA ARG A 88 -2.62 10.68 -9.55
C ARG A 88 -1.47 11.02 -10.51
N PRO A 89 -0.51 10.13 -10.80
CA PRO A 89 0.65 10.42 -11.67
C PRO A 89 0.29 10.97 -13.04
N HIS A 90 -0.77 10.47 -13.66
CA HIS A 90 -1.30 11.01 -14.93
C HIS A 90 -1.79 12.47 -14.88
N LYS A 91 -1.97 13.02 -13.67
CA LYS A 91 -2.28 14.46 -13.45
C LYS A 91 -1.03 15.28 -13.15
N ILE A 92 0.11 14.62 -12.89
CA ILE A 92 1.39 15.24 -12.54
C ILE A 92 2.29 15.29 -13.77
N VAL A 93 2.38 14.18 -14.52
CA VAL A 93 3.21 14.04 -15.72
C VAL A 93 2.46 13.34 -16.84
N PRO A 94 2.77 13.61 -18.13
CA PRO A 94 2.03 13.06 -19.26
C PRO A 94 2.18 11.53 -19.42
N ASN A 95 3.35 10.97 -19.14
CA ASN A 95 3.65 9.55 -19.33
C ASN A 95 4.29 8.96 -18.06
N PRO A 96 3.52 8.68 -17.01
CA PRO A 96 4.05 8.09 -15.79
C PRO A 96 4.42 6.63 -16.00
N SER A 97 5.56 6.22 -15.47
CA SER A 97 6.06 4.85 -15.45
C SER A 97 6.26 4.39 -14.01
N LEU A 98 6.03 3.11 -13.74
CA LEU A 98 6.35 2.56 -12.43
C LEU A 98 7.87 2.55 -12.24
N VAL A 99 8.56 1.97 -13.22
CA VAL A 99 10.02 1.85 -13.30
C VAL A 99 10.42 2.24 -14.72
N VAL A 100 11.52 2.97 -14.89
CA VAL A 100 12.01 3.40 -16.21
C VAL A 100 13.20 2.55 -16.67
N ASP A 101 14.31 2.55 -15.92
CA ASP A 101 15.57 1.87 -16.29
C ASP A 101 16.01 0.84 -15.24
N GLY A 102 15.05 0.07 -14.75
CA GLY A 102 15.22 -0.83 -13.61
C GLY A 102 15.22 -0.10 -12.28
N ILE A 103 15.25 -0.86 -11.18
CA ILE A 103 15.21 -0.30 -9.83
C ILE A 103 16.64 -0.08 -9.32
N SER A 104 16.92 1.13 -8.87
CA SER A 104 18.22 1.56 -8.37
C SER A 104 18.10 2.46 -7.13
N ARG A 105 19.10 2.41 -6.26
CA ARG A 105 19.20 3.34 -5.11
C ARG A 105 19.30 4.81 -5.53
N PHE A 106 19.60 5.07 -6.80
CA PHE A 106 19.72 6.41 -7.35
C PHE A 106 18.39 6.97 -7.87
N ASP A 107 17.29 6.22 -7.85
CA ASP A 107 16.00 6.68 -8.40
C ASP A 107 15.32 7.71 -7.48
N PHE A 108 15.80 7.83 -6.24
CA PHE A 108 15.23 8.70 -5.22
C PHE A 108 16.30 9.40 -4.38
N GLY A 109 15.96 10.58 -3.88
CA GLY A 109 16.66 11.29 -2.81
C GLY A 109 15.75 11.52 -1.60
N GLN A 110 16.31 12.04 -0.52
CA GLN A 110 15.51 12.46 0.63
C GLN A 110 14.61 13.64 0.26
N GLY A 111 13.36 13.60 0.69
CA GLY A 111 12.41 14.70 0.60
C GLY A 111 12.43 15.58 1.85
N ILE A 112 11.31 16.26 2.11
CA ILE A 112 11.20 17.20 3.24
C ILE A 112 10.96 16.51 4.59
N VAL A 113 10.64 15.22 4.59
CA VAL A 113 10.38 14.46 5.81
C VAL A 113 11.62 13.69 6.24
N GLY A 114 11.85 13.61 7.55
CA GLY A 114 13.01 12.96 8.17
C GLY A 114 12.97 11.43 8.15
N ASN A 115 12.75 10.83 6.98
CA ASN A 115 12.61 9.39 6.75
C ASN A 115 13.92 8.72 6.27
N CYS A 116 15.09 9.31 6.52
CA CYS A 116 16.36 8.82 5.98
C CYS A 116 16.66 7.35 6.32
N TRP A 117 16.20 6.86 7.47
CA TRP A 117 16.29 5.47 7.91
C TRP A 117 15.54 4.50 6.98
N PHE A 118 14.37 4.92 6.47
CA PHE A 118 13.55 4.17 5.53
C PHE A 118 14.20 4.17 4.13
N LEU A 119 14.64 5.33 3.66
CA LEU A 119 15.33 5.47 2.37
C LEU A 119 16.66 4.69 2.34
N ALA A 120 17.40 4.67 3.45
CA ALA A 120 18.60 3.85 3.57
C ALA A 120 18.28 2.35 3.46
N SER A 121 17.15 1.92 4.05
CA SER A 121 16.69 0.54 3.98
C SER A 121 16.24 0.14 2.57
N ILE A 122 15.49 1.00 1.87
CA ILE A 122 15.17 0.80 0.45
C ILE A 122 16.45 0.78 -0.39
N GLY A 123 17.36 1.73 -0.16
CA GLY A 123 18.64 1.79 -0.86
C GLY A 123 19.44 0.50 -0.71
N ALA A 124 19.48 -0.08 0.49
CA ALA A 124 20.08 -1.39 0.73
C ALA A 124 19.34 -2.53 0.01
N LEU A 125 18.00 -2.50 0.01
CA LEU A 125 17.16 -3.49 -0.68
C LEU A 125 17.41 -3.53 -2.19
N THR A 126 17.76 -2.41 -2.82
CA THR A 126 18.06 -2.36 -4.26
C THR A 126 19.25 -3.25 -4.66
N PHE A 127 20.15 -3.57 -3.73
CA PHE A 127 21.25 -4.51 -3.95
C PHE A 127 20.82 -5.97 -3.90
N GLN A 128 19.67 -6.28 -3.31
CA GLN A 128 19.12 -7.63 -3.16
C GLN A 128 18.01 -7.87 -4.19
N LYS A 129 18.39 -7.92 -5.47
CA LYS A 129 17.44 -8.04 -6.61
C LYS A 129 16.35 -9.13 -6.43
N PRO A 130 16.65 -10.35 -5.94
CA PRO A 130 15.63 -11.38 -5.76
C PRO A 130 14.58 -11.02 -4.70
N ILE A 131 14.98 -10.30 -3.65
CA ILE A 131 14.06 -9.84 -2.59
C ILE A 131 13.27 -8.63 -3.09
N LEU A 132 13.96 -7.70 -3.76
CA LEU A 132 13.34 -6.51 -4.32
C LEU A 132 12.24 -6.83 -5.34
N ALA A 133 12.46 -7.80 -6.23
CA ALA A 133 11.47 -8.25 -7.21
C ALA A 133 10.20 -8.83 -6.55
N GLN A 134 10.31 -9.29 -5.30
CA GLN A 134 9.16 -9.71 -4.52
C GLN A 134 8.46 -8.49 -3.92
N VAL A 135 9.20 -7.55 -3.33
CA VAL A 135 8.65 -6.33 -2.73
C VAL A 135 7.93 -5.45 -3.76
N VAL A 136 8.50 -5.31 -4.96
CA VAL A 136 7.97 -4.52 -6.07
C VAL A 136 7.68 -5.45 -7.26
N PRO A 137 6.48 -6.06 -7.33
CA PRO A 137 6.06 -6.83 -8.49
C PRO A 137 6.04 -5.98 -9.77
N MET A 138 6.58 -6.52 -10.86
CA MET A 138 6.66 -5.84 -12.17
C MET A 138 5.45 -6.12 -13.08
N ASP A 139 4.42 -6.79 -12.57
CA ASP A 139 3.19 -7.17 -13.27
C ASP A 139 2.13 -6.04 -13.28
N GLN A 140 2.55 -4.81 -13.02
CA GLN A 140 1.69 -3.65 -12.86
C GLN A 140 2.28 -2.44 -13.59
N SER A 141 1.42 -1.67 -14.25
CA SER A 141 1.80 -0.51 -15.05
C SER A 141 0.75 0.60 -14.97
N PHE A 142 1.10 1.75 -15.54
CA PHE A 142 0.19 2.89 -15.68
C PHE A 142 -0.68 2.83 -16.95
N ASP A 143 -0.41 1.86 -17.83
CA ASP A 143 -1.01 1.73 -19.14
C ASP A 143 -2.29 0.87 -19.09
N ASP A 144 -2.31 -0.24 -19.83
CA ASP A 144 -3.46 -1.11 -19.98
C ASP A 144 -3.98 -1.63 -18.64
N ASN A 145 -5.31 -1.62 -18.48
CA ASN A 145 -6.00 -2.07 -17.28
C ASN A 145 -5.58 -1.30 -16.01
N TYR A 146 -5.09 -0.07 -16.15
CA TYR A 146 -4.83 0.81 -15.03
C TYR A 146 -6.14 1.33 -14.42
N CYS A 147 -6.41 0.92 -13.17
CA CYS A 147 -7.57 1.37 -12.39
C CYS A 147 -7.19 2.20 -11.14
N GLY A 148 -5.94 2.65 -11.02
CA GLY A 148 -5.49 3.40 -9.84
C GLY A 148 -4.96 2.56 -8.68
N LEU A 149 -4.83 1.25 -8.88
CA LEU A 149 -4.41 0.27 -7.88
C LEU A 149 -3.01 -0.27 -8.21
N PHE A 150 -2.14 -0.30 -7.21
CA PHE A 150 -0.83 -0.95 -7.24
C PHE A 150 -0.72 -1.90 -6.04
N HIS A 151 0.20 -2.85 -6.12
CA HIS A 151 0.49 -3.77 -5.01
C HIS A 151 1.99 -3.89 -4.78
N PHE A 152 2.36 -4.00 -3.51
CA PHE A 152 3.72 -4.25 -3.06
C PHE A 152 3.67 -5.39 -2.05
N ARG A 153 4.67 -6.27 -2.02
CA ARG A 153 4.77 -7.30 -0.96
C ARG A 153 5.35 -6.70 0.33
N VAL A 154 4.60 -5.73 0.82
CA VAL A 154 4.68 -5.05 2.11
C VAL A 154 3.27 -4.62 2.52
N LYS A 155 2.35 -4.38 1.54
CA LYS A 155 0.87 -4.30 1.61
C LYS A 155 0.30 -3.79 0.24
N ILE A 156 -0.98 -4.03 -0.09
CA ILE A 156 -1.66 -3.66 -1.36
C ILE A 156 -2.31 -2.27 -1.25
N PHE A 157 -2.14 -1.35 -2.23
CA PHE A 157 -2.66 0.03 -2.07
C PHE A 157 -3.02 0.86 -3.31
N CYS A 158 -3.90 1.85 -3.05
CA CYS A 158 -4.33 2.86 -4.01
C CYS A 158 -3.40 4.07 -4.12
N LEU A 159 -3.39 4.69 -5.30
CA LEU A 159 -2.56 5.81 -5.65
C LEU A 159 -3.24 7.19 -5.59
N TYR A 160 -2.64 8.07 -4.78
CA TYR A 160 -2.71 9.53 -4.76
C TYR A 160 -1.36 9.98 -4.19
N ILE A 161 -0.59 10.76 -4.94
CA ILE A 161 0.75 11.25 -4.62
C ILE A 161 0.69 12.78 -4.58
N TYR A 162 0.86 13.34 -3.39
CA TYR A 162 1.82 14.44 -3.18
C TYR A 162 2.14 14.55 -1.68
N LEU A 163 2.91 13.58 -1.20
CA LEU A 163 3.79 13.76 -0.06
C LEU A 163 5.15 13.27 -0.55
N PHE A 164 5.98 14.17 -1.09
CA PHE A 164 7.36 13.85 -1.47
C PHE A 164 8.18 13.70 -0.18
N LEU A 165 7.96 12.58 0.50
CA LEU A 165 8.85 12.05 1.52
C LEU A 165 10.20 11.66 0.89
N SER A 166 10.21 11.27 -0.39
CA SER A 166 11.38 11.12 -1.27
C SER A 166 11.28 12.05 -2.49
N THR A 167 12.42 12.47 -3.05
CA THR A 167 12.50 13.27 -4.29
C THR A 167 12.87 12.36 -5.46
N PRO A 168 12.01 12.20 -6.48
CA PRO A 168 12.33 11.34 -7.62
C PRO A 168 13.47 11.96 -8.43
N LYS A 169 14.41 11.14 -8.92
CA LYS A 169 15.43 11.60 -9.87
C LYS A 169 14.91 11.67 -11.29
N ASN A 170 14.07 10.72 -11.67
CA ASN A 170 13.33 10.76 -12.92
C ASN A 170 11.88 11.22 -12.65
N PRO A 171 11.42 12.35 -13.21
CA PRO A 171 10.08 12.88 -12.93
C PRO A 171 8.94 11.97 -13.39
N THR A 172 9.21 11.01 -14.28
CA THR A 172 8.20 10.04 -14.73
C THR A 172 8.25 8.73 -13.98
N GLU A 173 9.17 8.53 -13.03
CA GLU A 173 9.32 7.28 -12.28
C GLU A 173 8.69 7.34 -10.89
N PHE A 174 7.83 6.38 -10.57
CA PHE A 174 6.97 6.45 -9.38
C PHE A 174 7.13 5.30 -8.38
N TRP A 175 7.93 4.28 -8.65
CA TRP A 175 8.11 3.16 -7.70
C TRP A 175 8.56 3.59 -6.30
N PRO A 176 9.49 4.56 -6.10
CA PRO A 176 9.93 4.90 -4.74
C PRO A 176 8.80 5.56 -3.95
N ALA A 177 8.11 6.53 -4.58
CA ALA A 177 6.99 7.24 -3.97
C ALA A 177 5.81 6.32 -3.65
N LEU A 178 5.54 5.34 -4.52
CA LEU A 178 4.48 4.35 -4.31
C LEU A 178 4.82 3.34 -3.21
N LEU A 179 6.07 2.85 -3.16
CA LEU A 179 6.53 1.94 -2.10
C LEU A 179 6.53 2.62 -0.74
N GLU A 180 6.97 3.87 -0.70
CA GLU A 180 6.92 4.73 0.48
C GLU A 180 5.49 4.93 0.99
N LYS A 181 4.55 5.23 0.08
CA LYS A 181 3.13 5.30 0.43
C LYS A 181 2.61 3.99 1.01
N ALA A 182 2.97 2.86 0.40
CA ALA A 182 2.56 1.55 0.90
C ALA A 182 3.08 1.30 2.32
N TYR A 183 4.32 1.67 2.60
CA TYR A 183 4.90 1.56 3.93
C TYR A 183 4.20 2.46 4.95
N ALA A 184 3.96 3.74 4.61
CA ALA A 184 3.25 4.69 5.48
C ALA A 184 1.84 4.20 5.84
N SER A 185 1.13 3.64 4.86
CA SER A 185 -0.22 3.12 5.08
C SER A 185 -0.25 1.79 5.87
N MET A 186 0.81 0.98 5.79
CA MET A 186 0.97 -0.16 6.69
C MET A 186 1.06 0.31 8.15
N ILE A 187 1.95 1.28 8.43
CA ILE A 187 2.11 1.85 9.77
C ILE A 187 0.81 2.50 10.26
N HIS A 188 0.16 3.32 9.41
CA HIS A 188 -1.07 4.01 9.77
C HIS A 188 -2.13 3.01 10.25
N VAL A 189 -2.41 1.97 9.46
CA VAL A 189 -3.44 0.99 9.83
C VAL A 189 -3.04 0.15 11.06
N CYS A 190 -1.75 -0.16 11.24
CA CYS A 190 -1.28 -0.84 12.45
C CYS A 190 -1.28 0.05 13.70
N SER A 191 -1.41 1.37 13.56
CA SER A 191 -1.44 2.31 14.69
C SER A 191 -2.86 2.71 15.09
N VAL A 192 -3.84 2.46 14.21
CA VAL A 192 -5.26 2.80 14.41
C VAL A 192 -6.08 1.60 14.94
N ASN A 193 -5.51 0.39 14.92
CA ASN A 193 -6.05 -0.83 15.54
C ASN A 193 -5.21 -1.24 16.75
#